data_AF-A0A9E5TUD8-F1
#
_entry.id   AF-A0A9E5TUD8-F1
#
_cell.length_a   1.000
_cell.length_b   1.000
_cell.length_c   1.000
_cell.angle_alpha   90.00
_cell.angle_beta   90.00
_cell.angle_gamma   90.00
#
_symmetry.space_group_name_H-M   'P 1'
#
loop_
_entity.id
_entity.type
_entity.pdbx_description
1 polymer ?
#
loop_
_entity_poly.entity_id
_entity_poly.type
_entity_poly.pdbx_seq_one_letter_code
_entity_poly.pdbx_strand_id
1 'polypeptide(L)'
;MNRSNLALPMLAILAVLYAASGTGCATSPSAVGPATSEANPTAADMDSTESPEVTGAGLSEATAEPALPPMDRPFDGSSLEAFEQGLRELESSVSSTEFRRLNSALNYLLLYDIGARSNWAVLYSRLDGQSANQIIAQADSMAERL
;
A
#
# COMPACT_ATOMS: atom_id res chain seq x y z
N MET A 1 11.50 50.03 10.08
CA MET A 1 12.25 49.14 10.98
C MET A 1 12.27 47.75 10.40
N ASN A 2 13.48 47.21 10.26
CA ASN A 2 13.81 45.96 9.58
C ASN A 2 14.07 44.89 10.65
N ARG A 3 13.40 43.72 10.57
CA ARG A 3 13.73 42.53 11.35
C ARG A 3 13.52 41.27 10.51
N SER A 4 14.36 41.13 9.49
CA SER A 4 14.82 39.83 8.99
C SER A 4 15.88 39.30 9.95
N ASN A 5 15.69 38.09 10.49
CA ASN A 5 16.65 37.19 11.15
C ASN A 5 15.81 35.98 11.60
N LEU A 6 16.15 34.70 11.43
CA LEU A 6 17.44 34.06 11.22
C LEU A 6 17.17 32.67 10.63
N ALA A 7 18.02 32.24 9.71
CA ALA A 7 18.06 30.90 9.14
C ALA A 7 18.42 29.83 10.19
N LEU A 8 17.90 28.61 10.00
CA LEU A 8 18.64 27.36 10.24
C LEU A 8 17.88 26.16 9.63
N PRO A 9 18.46 25.48 8.62
CA PRO A 9 18.05 24.14 8.22
C PRO A 9 18.92 23.12 8.99
N MET A 10 18.30 22.12 9.63
CA MET A 10 19.06 20.92 10.01
C MET A 10 18.22 19.65 9.91
N LEU A 11 18.53 18.97 8.81
CA LEU A 11 18.31 17.57 8.50
C LEU A 11 18.98 16.70 9.58
N ALA A 12 18.22 15.82 10.23
CA ALA A 12 18.80 14.73 11.04
C ALA A 12 18.10 13.42 10.66
N ILE A 13 18.70 12.74 9.69
CA ILE A 13 18.46 11.36 9.33
C ILE A 13 18.92 10.48 10.49
N LEU A 14 18.04 9.64 11.04
CA LEU A 14 18.44 8.54 11.93
C LEU A 14 18.05 7.21 11.27
N ALA A 15 19.00 6.64 10.52
CA ALA A 15 18.93 5.29 10.00
C ALA A 15 19.27 4.30 11.14
N VAL A 16 18.30 3.46 11.52
CA VAL A 16 18.55 2.35 12.44
C VAL A 16 18.97 1.13 11.61
N LEU A 17 20.28 0.89 11.54
CA LEU A 17 20.83 -0.39 11.08
C LEU A 17 20.75 -1.40 12.24
N TYR A 18 19.97 -2.46 12.06
CA TYR A 18 20.04 -3.65 12.91
C TYR A 18 20.80 -4.76 12.17
N ALA A 19 22.05 -4.96 12.53
CA ALA A 19 22.86 -6.10 12.14
C ALA A 19 22.94 -7.06 13.33
N ALA A 20 22.43 -8.28 13.18
CA ALA A 20 22.68 -9.38 14.11
C ALA A 20 23.25 -10.56 13.33
N SER A 21 24.56 -10.70 13.45
CA SER A 21 25.37 -11.81 12.96
C SER A 21 25.04 -13.09 13.75
N GLY A 22 24.61 -14.14 13.05
CA GLY A 22 24.51 -15.50 13.60
C GLY A 22 25.59 -16.39 13.01
N THR A 23 26.72 -16.51 13.70
CA THR A 23 27.80 -17.46 13.43
C THR A 23 27.38 -18.84 13.93
N GLY A 24 27.35 -19.83 13.04
CA GLY A 24 27.18 -21.25 13.39
C GLY A 24 28.10 -22.11 12.53
N CYS A 25 29.22 -22.51 13.10
CA CYS A 25 30.18 -23.44 12.50
C CYS A 25 29.70 -24.89 12.65
N ALA A 26 29.73 -25.69 11.59
CA ALA A 26 29.92 -27.14 11.70
C ALA A 26 30.62 -27.68 10.44
N THR A 27 31.81 -28.23 10.70
CA THR A 27 32.78 -28.87 9.81
C THR A 27 32.28 -30.16 9.17
N SER A 28 32.66 -30.40 7.90
CA SER A 28 33.11 -31.69 7.36
C SER A 28 33.76 -31.50 5.97
N PRO A 29 35.01 -31.94 5.74
CA PRO A 29 35.62 -31.95 4.42
C PRO A 29 35.75 -33.38 3.85
N SER A 30 35.53 -33.51 2.54
CA SER A 30 36.36 -34.27 1.59
C SER A 30 35.51 -34.85 0.45
N ALA A 31 35.74 -34.37 -0.78
CA ALA A 31 36.01 -35.25 -1.91
C ALA A 31 36.60 -34.42 -3.05
N VAL A 32 37.76 -34.88 -3.50
CA VAL A 32 38.60 -34.37 -4.58
C VAL A 32 37.94 -34.55 -5.96
N GLY A 33 38.22 -33.62 -6.87
CA GLY A 33 38.10 -33.83 -8.30
C GLY A 33 38.57 -32.61 -9.09
N PRO A 34 39.67 -32.68 -9.85
CA PRO A 34 40.04 -31.63 -10.79
C PRO A 34 39.46 -31.96 -12.17
N ALA A 35 38.80 -30.99 -12.78
CA ALA A 35 38.59 -30.97 -14.22
C ALA A 35 38.68 -29.53 -14.71
N THR A 36 39.88 -29.16 -15.11
CA THR A 36 40.14 -28.12 -16.11
C THR A 36 39.36 -28.42 -17.39
N SER A 37 38.62 -27.45 -17.90
CA SER A 37 38.45 -27.27 -19.35
C SER A 37 37.98 -25.85 -19.64
N GLU A 38 38.89 -25.09 -20.24
CA GLU A 38 38.62 -23.95 -21.11
C GLU A 38 37.55 -24.28 -22.15
N ALA A 39 36.66 -23.31 -22.44
CA ALA A 39 36.48 -22.73 -23.78
C ALA A 39 35.13 -22.00 -23.89
N ASN A 40 35.20 -20.67 -24.05
CA ASN A 40 34.25 -19.85 -24.82
C ASN A 40 34.57 -20.12 -26.33
N PRO A 41 33.69 -19.98 -27.36
CA PRO A 41 32.82 -18.81 -27.61
C PRO A 41 31.49 -19.02 -28.40
N THR A 42 30.81 -17.90 -28.64
CA THR A 42 30.00 -17.55 -29.85
C THR A 42 28.47 -17.72 -29.80
N ALA A 43 27.84 -16.54 -29.67
CA ALA A 43 26.72 -15.97 -30.45
C ALA A 43 25.56 -16.86 -30.93
N ALA A 44 24.35 -16.48 -30.52
CA ALA A 44 23.17 -16.46 -31.39
C ALA A 44 22.25 -15.31 -30.97
N ASP A 45 22.30 -14.26 -31.78
CA ASP A 45 21.24 -13.29 -31.99
C ASP A 45 20.03 -14.02 -32.59
N MET A 46 18.86 -13.94 -31.96
CA MET A 46 17.57 -14.16 -32.62
C MET A 46 16.51 -13.28 -31.96
N ASP A 47 16.32 -12.13 -32.60
CA ASP A 47 15.05 -11.44 -32.77
C ASP A 47 13.85 -12.42 -32.85
N SER A 48 12.85 -12.17 -32.02
CA SER A 48 11.48 -12.62 -32.22
C SER A 48 10.56 -11.59 -31.57
N THR A 49 10.44 -10.49 -32.30
CA THR A 49 9.26 -9.65 -32.32
C THR A 49 8.06 -10.52 -32.68
N GLU A 50 7.10 -10.67 -31.75
CA GLU A 50 5.64 -10.69 -31.98
C GLU A 50 4.96 -11.14 -30.68
N SER A 51 4.52 -10.18 -29.85
CA SER A 51 3.51 -10.45 -28.84
C SER A 51 2.19 -9.97 -29.43
N PRO A 52 1.18 -10.84 -29.59
CA PRO A 52 -0.03 -10.48 -30.32
C PRO A 52 -0.75 -9.34 -29.60
N GLU A 53 -1.00 -8.26 -30.35
CA GLU A 53 -2.04 -7.29 -30.03
C GLU A 53 -3.37 -8.04 -29.89
N VAL A 54 -3.79 -8.28 -28.64
CA VAL A 54 -5.19 -8.64 -28.35
C VAL A 54 -6.03 -7.39 -28.59
N THR A 55 -6.33 -7.20 -29.87
CA THR A 55 -7.44 -6.38 -30.34
C THR A 55 -8.72 -7.17 -30.08
N GLY A 56 -9.58 -6.67 -29.20
CA GLY A 56 -10.86 -7.32 -28.96
C GLY A 56 -11.49 -6.91 -27.65
N ALA A 57 -11.61 -5.60 -27.45
CA ALA A 57 -12.48 -5.02 -26.44
C ALA A 57 -13.90 -5.54 -26.67
N GLY A 58 -14.28 -6.60 -25.95
CA GLY A 58 -15.65 -6.88 -25.61
C GLY A 58 -16.11 -5.79 -24.64
N LEU A 59 -16.37 -4.60 -25.16
CA LEU A 59 -17.17 -3.59 -24.47
C LEU A 59 -18.59 -4.15 -24.45
N SER A 60 -18.85 -5.03 -23.48
CA SER A 60 -20.18 -5.14 -22.93
C SER A 60 -20.52 -3.74 -22.42
N GLU A 61 -21.19 -2.95 -23.25
CA GLU A 61 -22.04 -1.85 -22.81
C GLU A 61 -23.18 -2.47 -21.99
N ALA A 62 -22.83 -2.95 -20.80
CA ALA A 62 -23.75 -2.97 -19.69
C ALA A 62 -24.19 -1.53 -19.56
N THR A 63 -25.50 -1.29 -19.70
CA THR A 63 -26.14 0.00 -19.42
C THR A 63 -25.55 0.54 -18.13
N ALA A 64 -24.62 1.50 -18.27
CA ALA A 64 -23.79 1.92 -17.17
C ALA A 64 -24.66 2.74 -16.23
N GLU A 65 -25.08 2.13 -15.11
CA GLU A 65 -25.45 2.92 -13.95
C GLU A 65 -24.33 3.94 -13.71
N PRO A 66 -24.67 5.22 -13.45
CA PRO A 66 -23.66 6.24 -13.25
C PRO A 66 -22.76 5.79 -12.10
N ALA A 67 -21.48 5.57 -12.41
CA ALA A 67 -20.50 5.18 -11.42
C ALA A 67 -20.49 6.24 -10.32
N LEU A 68 -20.71 5.82 -9.08
CA LEU A 68 -20.61 6.72 -7.93
C LEU A 68 -19.22 7.34 -7.87
N PRO A 69 -19.10 8.60 -7.38
CA PRO A 69 -17.80 9.20 -7.13
C PRO A 69 -16.94 8.27 -6.24
N PRO A 70 -15.61 8.23 -6.45
CA PRO A 70 -14.76 7.27 -5.73
C PRO A 70 -14.91 7.33 -4.20
N MET A 71 -15.08 8.52 -3.62
CA MET A 71 -15.26 8.74 -2.17
C MET A 71 -16.63 8.30 -1.63
N ASP A 72 -17.61 8.09 -2.51
CA ASP A 72 -18.97 7.67 -2.18
C ASP A 72 -19.21 6.18 -2.45
N ARG A 73 -18.23 5.47 -3.04
CA ARG A 73 -18.28 4.02 -3.17
C ARG A 73 -18.14 3.36 -1.79
N PRO A 74 -18.95 2.35 -1.47
CA PRO A 74 -18.84 1.62 -0.21
C PRO A 74 -17.59 0.73 -0.19
N PHE A 75 -16.95 0.62 0.96
CA PHE A 75 -15.89 -0.36 1.19
C PHE A 75 -16.45 -1.72 1.56
N ASP A 76 -15.77 -2.78 1.14
CA ASP A 76 -16.00 -4.14 1.61
C ASP A 76 -15.19 -4.37 2.89
N GLY A 77 -15.89 -4.41 4.02
CA GLY A 77 -15.32 -4.68 5.34
C GLY A 77 -15.48 -6.13 5.78
N SER A 78 -15.95 -7.03 4.92
CA SER A 78 -16.15 -8.45 5.25
C SER A 78 -14.84 -9.17 5.62
N SER A 79 -13.70 -8.65 5.15
CA SER A 79 -12.36 -9.10 5.50
C SER A 79 -11.36 -7.94 5.51
N LEU A 80 -10.22 -8.16 6.17
CA LEU A 80 -9.13 -7.19 6.20
C LEU A 80 -8.59 -6.96 4.77
N GLU A 81 -8.35 -8.04 4.03
CA GLU A 81 -7.79 -7.95 2.68
C GLU A 81 -8.70 -7.23 1.69
N ALA A 82 -10.02 -7.45 1.76
CA ALA A 82 -10.98 -6.77 0.88
C ALA A 82 -11.02 -5.26 1.15
N PHE A 83 -11.02 -4.87 2.43
CA PHE A 83 -11.02 -3.46 2.80
C PHE A 83 -9.74 -2.76 2.35
N GLU A 84 -8.58 -3.37 2.59
CA GLU A 84 -7.29 -2.85 2.14
C GLU A 84 -7.18 -2.76 0.62
N GLN A 85 -7.78 -3.71 -0.10
CA GLN A 85 -7.86 -3.65 -1.56
C GLN A 85 -8.65 -2.43 -2.01
N GLY A 86 -9.81 -2.18 -1.39
CA GLY A 86 -10.59 -0.97 -1.64
C GLY A 86 -9.78 0.31 -1.36
N LEU A 87 -8.99 0.33 -0.29
CA LEU A 87 -8.13 1.48 0.04
C LEU A 87 -7.08 1.75 -1.04
N ARG A 88 -6.42 0.71 -1.55
CA ARG A 88 -5.43 0.82 -2.64
C ARG A 88 -6.06 1.35 -3.93
N GLU A 89 -7.25 0.87 -4.25
CA GLU A 89 -8.01 1.32 -5.42
C GLU A 89 -8.45 2.78 -5.27
N LEU A 90 -8.89 3.16 -4.06
CA LEU A 90 -9.27 4.54 -3.77
C LEU A 90 -8.07 5.48 -3.86
N GLU A 91 -6.91 5.11 -3.29
CA GLU A 91 -5.68 5.91 -3.33
C GLU A 91 -5.28 6.28 -4.75
N SER A 92 -5.45 5.34 -5.70
CA SER A 92 -5.15 5.56 -7.12
C SER A 92 -6.18 6.43 -7.83
N SER A 93 -7.35 6.66 -7.23
CA SER A 93 -8.51 7.30 -7.84
C SER A 93 -8.83 8.70 -7.29
N VAL A 94 -8.23 9.09 -6.16
CA VAL A 94 -8.55 10.36 -5.47
C VAL A 94 -7.29 11.21 -5.23
N SER A 95 -7.47 12.44 -4.77
CA SER A 95 -6.34 13.29 -4.41
C SER A 95 -5.65 12.81 -3.12
N SER A 96 -4.34 13.07 -2.99
CA SER A 96 -3.60 12.73 -1.77
C SER A 96 -4.17 13.41 -0.52
N THR A 97 -4.79 14.58 -0.65
CA THR A 97 -5.45 15.26 0.47
C THR A 97 -6.67 14.51 0.97
N GLU A 98 -7.52 14.03 0.06
CA GLU A 98 -8.71 13.24 0.40
C GLU A 98 -8.30 11.91 1.03
N PHE A 99 -7.33 11.21 0.45
CA PHE A 99 -6.85 9.94 0.97
C PHE A 99 -6.19 10.10 2.36
N ARG A 100 -5.44 11.19 2.58
CA ARG A 100 -4.88 11.51 3.90
C ARG A 100 -5.97 11.78 4.93
N ARG A 101 -7.04 12.51 4.56
CA ARG A 101 -8.17 12.76 5.47
C ARG A 101 -8.85 11.45 5.88
N LEU A 102 -9.07 10.54 4.93
CA LEU A 102 -9.60 9.20 5.22
C LEU A 102 -8.68 8.43 6.18
N ASN A 103 -7.38 8.40 5.92
CA ASN A 103 -6.43 7.72 6.80
C ASN A 103 -6.42 8.30 8.22
N SER A 104 -6.49 9.62 8.36
CA SER A 104 -6.61 10.25 9.67
C SER A 104 -7.90 9.85 10.39
N ALA A 105 -9.03 9.79 9.67
CA ALA A 105 -10.30 9.33 10.22
C ALA A 105 -10.24 7.86 10.67
N LEU A 106 -9.67 6.96 9.86
CA LEU A 106 -9.49 5.56 10.22
C LEU A 106 -8.63 5.37 11.47
N ASN A 107 -7.50 6.08 11.57
CA ASN A 107 -6.64 6.03 12.75
C ASN A 107 -7.33 6.63 13.98
N TYR A 108 -8.10 7.70 13.81
CA TYR A 108 -8.91 8.27 14.88
C TYR A 108 -9.92 7.26 15.41
N LEU A 109 -10.69 6.63 14.52
CA LEU A 109 -11.67 5.61 14.92
C LEU A 109 -11.01 4.39 15.55
N LEU A 110 -9.85 3.95 15.07
CA LEU A 110 -9.10 2.87 15.71
C LEU A 110 -8.76 3.18 17.17
N LEU A 111 -8.36 4.43 17.45
CA LEU A 111 -7.93 4.85 18.77
C LEU A 111 -9.11 5.16 19.71
N TYR A 112 -10.17 5.80 19.19
CA TYR A 112 -11.24 6.37 19.99
C TYR A 112 -12.58 5.63 19.89
N ASP A 113 -12.81 4.79 18.88
CA ASP A 113 -13.96 3.87 18.89
C ASP A 113 -13.69 2.71 19.85
N ILE A 114 -14.26 2.79 21.05
CA ILE A 114 -14.20 1.74 22.06
C ILE A 114 -14.70 0.40 21.50
N GLY A 115 -15.65 0.44 20.55
CA GLY A 115 -16.18 -0.74 19.86
C GLY A 115 -15.15 -1.43 18.97
N ALA A 116 -14.20 -0.67 18.39
CA ALA A 116 -13.11 -1.20 17.58
C ALA A 116 -12.01 -1.86 18.42
N ARG A 117 -11.89 -1.48 19.71
CA ARG A 117 -10.89 -2.03 20.65
C ARG A 117 -9.45 -1.96 20.13
N SER A 118 -9.15 -0.91 19.37
CA SER A 118 -7.85 -0.72 18.69
C SER A 118 -7.41 -1.91 17.83
N ASN A 119 -8.38 -2.65 17.28
CA ASN A 119 -8.14 -3.78 16.39
C ASN A 119 -8.65 -3.44 14.98
N TRP A 120 -7.76 -3.46 14.00
CA TRP A 120 -8.07 -3.13 12.61
C TRP A 120 -9.13 -4.04 11.98
N ALA A 121 -9.06 -5.35 12.24
CA ALA A 121 -10.04 -6.30 11.69
C ALA A 121 -11.45 -6.03 12.26
N VAL A 122 -11.54 -5.69 13.55
CA VAL A 122 -12.82 -5.32 14.18
C VAL A 122 -13.30 -3.97 13.65
N LEU A 123 -12.42 -2.98 13.49
CA LEU A 123 -12.77 -1.70 12.90
C LEU A 123 -13.33 -1.87 11.49
N TYR A 124 -12.62 -2.55 10.60
CA TYR A 124 -13.03 -2.70 9.20
C TYR A 124 -14.35 -3.45 9.06
N SER A 125 -14.59 -4.49 9.86
CA SER A 125 -15.89 -5.17 9.90
C SER A 125 -17.04 -4.25 10.33
N ARG A 126 -16.77 -3.23 11.16
CA ARG A 126 -17.78 -2.24 11.58
C ARG A 126 -18.01 -1.15 10.54
N LEU A 127 -17.02 -0.87 9.70
CA LEU A 127 -17.10 0.08 8.60
C LEU A 127 -17.58 -0.57 7.29
N ASP A 128 -17.94 -1.86 7.33
CA ASP A 128 -18.45 -2.59 6.18
C ASP A 128 -19.67 -1.89 5.57
N GLY A 129 -19.63 -1.68 4.25
CA GLY A 129 -20.64 -0.96 3.50
C GLY A 129 -20.61 0.56 3.62
N GLN A 130 -19.72 1.14 4.44
CA GLN A 130 -19.55 2.59 4.52
C GLN A 130 -18.62 3.12 3.42
N SER A 131 -18.90 4.33 2.94
CA SER A 131 -18.01 5.04 2.02
C SER A 131 -16.94 5.84 2.76
N ALA A 132 -15.90 6.28 2.05
CA ALA A 132 -14.85 7.13 2.62
C ALA A 132 -15.42 8.41 3.25
N ASN A 133 -16.39 9.05 2.59
CA ASN A 133 -17.06 10.24 3.12
C ASN A 133 -17.84 9.95 4.42
N GLN A 134 -18.49 8.79 4.52
CA GLN A 134 -19.21 8.40 5.74
C GLN A 134 -18.26 8.12 6.90
N ILE A 135 -17.15 7.42 6.64
CA ILE A 135 -16.11 7.13 7.65
C ILE A 135 -15.52 8.43 8.19
N ILE A 136 -15.20 9.38 7.31
CA ILE A 136 -14.71 10.70 7.70
C ILE A 136 -15.74 11.45 8.56
N ALA A 137 -17.00 11.50 8.10
CA ALA A 137 -18.06 12.18 8.84
C ALA A 137 -18.30 11.56 10.23
N GLN A 138 -18.19 10.23 10.35
CA GLN A 138 -18.29 9.54 11.62
C GLN A 138 -17.15 9.92 12.57
N ALA A 139 -15.90 9.98 12.08
CA ALA A 139 -14.75 10.41 12.87
C ALA A 139 -14.90 11.86 13.34
N ASP A 140 -15.31 12.77 12.44
CA ASP A 140 -15.54 14.19 12.74
C ASP A 140 -16.64 14.33 13.81
N SER A 141 -17.76 13.63 13.67
CA SER A 141 -18.86 13.62 14.65
C SER A 141 -18.43 13.12 16.03
N MET A 142 -17.50 12.16 16.09
CA MET A 142 -16.95 11.69 17.37
C MET A 142 -15.97 12.68 17.99
N ALA A 143 -15.17 13.37 17.18
CA ALA A 143 -14.22 14.38 17.64
C ALA A 143 -14.90 15.60 18.27
N GLU A 144 -16.06 16.00 17.74
CA GLU A 144 -16.85 17.11 18.28
C GLU A 144 -17.50 16.81 19.65
N ARG A 145 -17.51 15.54 20.08
CA ARG A 145 -18.18 15.10 21.31
C ARG A 145 -17.25 14.94 22.51
N LEU A 146 -15.94 15.15 22.32
CA LEU A 146 -14.91 15.08 23.37
C LEU A 146 -14.69 16.46 24.01
#